data_AF-A0ABD4T2M0-F1
#
_entry.id   AF-A0ABD4T2M0-F1
#
_cell.length_a   1.000
_cell.length_b   1.000
_cell.length_c   1.000
_cell.angle_alpha   90.00
_cell.angle_beta   90.00
_cell.angle_gamma   90.00
#
_symmetry.space_group_name_H-M   'P 1'
#
loop_
_entity.id
_entity.type
_entity.pdbx_description
1 polymer ?
#
loop_
_entity_poly.entity_id
_entity_poly.type
_entity_poly.pdbx_seq_one_letter_code
_entity_poly.pdbx_strand_id
1 'polypeptide(L)'
;MPDSLSSFHQSSPDSPPRASSPSGGDLKARSPRSQPGLQPQFKVLIALTLLTALLLLPFALSPLYLNFLRSRSVDLHFWMRGELYKQITGFSSLFFVLLELVLTARKRGRTWPMRLKVPGSIRLWRNVHIFSGVALVGLVLIHTLGSTGLNFNALFLWVFFGVTLTALMGVVAETGILESSRSYFGRWPGLSRPLTKGPLIRGLRSLWLTSHIFLVSLFMVMLVIHILLAYYYQ
;
A
#
# COMPACT_ATOMS: atom_id res chain seq x y z
N MET A 1 17.56 12.34 -83.74
CA MET A 1 18.10 11.37 -84.70
C MET A 1 18.68 10.21 -83.92
N PRO A 2 18.47 8.96 -84.34
CA PRO A 2 17.27 8.12 -84.19
C PRO A 2 17.51 7.07 -83.05
N ASP A 3 16.53 6.34 -82.50
CA ASP A 3 15.85 5.23 -83.13
C ASP A 3 14.47 4.95 -82.52
N SER A 4 13.58 4.54 -83.41
CA SER A 4 12.18 4.22 -83.21
C SER A 4 11.91 2.76 -83.54
N LEU A 5 11.11 2.12 -82.67
CA LEU A 5 10.02 1.18 -82.96
C LEU A 5 10.27 -0.28 -83.41
N SER A 6 9.24 -1.08 -83.03
CA SER A 6 8.77 -2.38 -83.54
C SER A 6 9.39 -3.63 -82.89
N SER A 7 8.72 -4.34 -81.97
CA SER A 7 7.52 -5.21 -82.04
C SER A 7 7.83 -6.65 -82.43
N PHE A 8 7.38 -7.65 -81.65
CA PHE A 8 6.45 -8.73 -82.07
C PHE A 8 6.25 -9.81 -80.97
N HIS A 9 4.98 -9.98 -80.56
CA HIS A 9 4.19 -11.22 -80.34
C HIS A 9 4.84 -12.54 -79.82
N GLN A 10 4.22 -13.19 -78.81
CA GLN A 10 3.23 -14.30 -78.99
C GLN A 10 2.76 -14.98 -77.68
N SER A 11 1.48 -15.38 -77.64
CA SER A 11 0.82 -16.50 -76.91
C SER A 11 0.79 -16.47 -75.37
N SER A 12 -0.23 -16.91 -74.63
CA SER A 12 -1.54 -17.53 -74.87
C SER A 12 -2.34 -17.48 -73.54
N PRO A 13 -3.64 -17.86 -73.53
CA PRO A 13 -4.58 -17.61 -72.43
C PRO A 13 -4.59 -18.74 -71.38
N ASP A 14 -5.48 -18.57 -70.39
CA ASP A 14 -5.93 -19.53 -69.37
C ASP A 14 -5.39 -19.31 -67.96
N SER A 15 -6.17 -18.57 -67.17
CA SER A 15 -6.14 -18.66 -65.72
C SER A 15 -7.59 -18.75 -65.22
N PRO A 16 -7.95 -19.81 -64.47
CA PRO A 16 -9.31 -20.06 -64.01
C PRO A 16 -9.76 -19.01 -62.97
N PRO A 17 -11.09 -18.85 -62.78
CA PRO A 17 -11.65 -17.81 -61.92
C PRO A 17 -11.20 -17.97 -60.47
N ARG A 18 -10.81 -16.85 -59.86
CA ARG A 18 -10.50 -16.73 -58.43
C ARG A 18 -11.67 -17.30 -57.61
N ALA A 19 -11.37 -18.34 -56.83
CA ALA A 19 -12.21 -18.78 -55.74
C ALA A 19 -12.48 -17.61 -54.79
N SER A 20 -13.76 -17.39 -54.52
CA SER A 20 -14.28 -16.50 -53.50
C SER A 20 -13.76 -16.93 -52.13
N SER A 21 -12.89 -16.12 -51.54
CA SER A 21 -12.54 -16.22 -50.13
C SER A 21 -13.80 -16.06 -49.29
N PRO A 22 -14.13 -16.99 -48.38
CA PRO A 22 -15.22 -16.80 -47.44
C PRO A 22 -14.85 -15.66 -46.49
N SER A 23 -15.61 -14.56 -46.59
CA SER A 23 -16.12 -13.75 -45.49
C SER A 23 -15.42 -14.02 -44.14
N GLY A 24 -14.38 -13.22 -43.85
CA GLY A 24 -13.85 -13.03 -42.51
C GLY A 24 -14.85 -12.28 -41.65
N GLY A 25 -15.92 -12.98 -41.25
CA GLY A 25 -16.94 -12.49 -40.34
C GLY A 25 -16.62 -12.84 -38.90
N ASP A 26 -16.15 -11.85 -38.15
CA ASP A 26 -16.49 -11.62 -36.75
C ASP A 26 -16.38 -12.79 -35.76
N LEU A 27 -15.18 -13.36 -35.61
CA LEU A 27 -14.77 -13.83 -34.28
C LEU A 27 -14.36 -12.62 -33.46
N LYS A 28 -15.38 -11.89 -32.98
CA LYS A 28 -15.28 -10.84 -31.98
C LYS A 28 -14.66 -11.47 -30.74
N ALA A 29 -13.33 -11.40 -30.64
CA ALA A 29 -12.57 -11.83 -29.49
C ALA A 29 -13.21 -11.21 -28.25
N ARG A 30 -13.96 -12.02 -27.51
CA ARG A 30 -14.55 -11.64 -26.24
C ARG A 30 -13.37 -11.37 -25.33
N SER A 31 -13.02 -10.10 -25.19
CA SER A 31 -12.11 -9.63 -24.14
C SER A 31 -12.53 -10.32 -22.85
N PRO A 32 -11.64 -11.05 -22.16
CA PRO A 32 -12.00 -11.69 -20.92
C PRO A 32 -12.44 -10.57 -19.97
N ARG A 33 -13.75 -10.55 -19.68
CA ARG A 33 -14.35 -9.72 -18.63
C ARG A 33 -13.42 -9.81 -17.44
N SER A 34 -12.81 -8.67 -17.10
CA SER A 34 -11.94 -8.54 -15.94
C SER A 34 -12.67 -9.16 -14.75
N GLN A 35 -12.19 -10.30 -14.27
CA GLN A 35 -12.70 -10.86 -13.03
C GLN A 35 -12.64 -9.75 -11.97
N PRO A 36 -13.67 -9.60 -11.11
CA PRO A 36 -13.67 -8.63 -10.03
C PRO A 36 -12.63 -9.07 -9.00
N GLY A 37 -11.36 -8.88 -9.34
CA GLY A 37 -10.27 -9.28 -8.48
C GLY A 37 -10.24 -8.31 -7.33
N LEU A 38 -10.39 -8.86 -6.13
CA LEU A 38 -10.16 -8.28 -4.80
C LEU A 38 -9.18 -7.09 -4.87
N GLN A 39 -9.65 -5.91 -5.23
CA GLN A 39 -9.05 -4.66 -4.78
C GLN A 39 -10.09 -4.09 -3.86
N PRO A 40 -9.71 -3.58 -2.68
CA PRO A 40 -10.64 -2.82 -1.88
C PRO A 40 -11.22 -1.75 -2.79
N GLN A 41 -12.54 -1.81 -2.98
CA GLN A 41 -13.25 -0.77 -3.69
C GLN A 41 -12.98 0.55 -2.97
N PHE A 42 -13.04 1.68 -3.70
CA PHE A 42 -12.79 3.00 -3.14
C PHE A 42 -13.51 3.25 -1.80
N LYS A 43 -14.78 2.82 -1.70
CA LYS A 43 -15.58 2.86 -0.45
C LYS A 43 -14.93 2.12 0.72
N VAL A 44 -14.37 0.94 0.46
CA VAL A 44 -13.65 0.14 1.47
C VAL A 44 -12.39 0.86 1.92
N LEU A 45 -11.65 1.48 0.98
CA LEU A 45 -10.42 2.19 1.31
C LEU A 45 -10.69 3.45 2.16
N ILE A 46 -11.76 4.18 1.88
CA ILE A 46 -12.24 5.28 2.73
C ILE A 46 -12.65 4.75 4.11
N ALA A 47 -13.46 3.70 4.17
CA ALA A 47 -13.92 3.14 5.44
C ALA A 47 -12.74 2.68 6.32
N LEU A 48 -11.75 2.00 5.72
CA LEU A 48 -10.52 1.61 6.42
C LEU A 48 -9.71 2.84 6.85
N THR A 49 -9.62 3.87 6.01
CA THR A 49 -8.93 5.12 6.36
C THR A 49 -9.56 5.77 7.60
N LEU A 50 -10.89 5.91 7.61
CA LEU A 50 -11.63 6.49 8.73
C LEU A 50 -11.52 5.62 9.99
N LEU A 51 -11.59 4.30 9.83
CA LEU A 51 -11.39 3.36 10.93
C LEU A 51 -9.98 3.49 11.52
N THR A 52 -8.94 3.53 10.68
CA THR A 52 -7.56 3.73 11.15
C THR A 52 -7.41 5.08 11.84
N ALA A 53 -7.98 6.15 11.30
CA ALA A 53 -7.96 7.46 11.95
C ALA A 53 -8.64 7.43 13.32
N LEU A 54 -9.78 6.75 13.45
CA LEU A 54 -10.48 6.53 14.71
C LEU A 54 -9.63 5.73 15.70
N LEU A 55 -8.99 4.66 15.25
CA LEU A 55 -8.10 3.85 16.07
C LEU A 55 -6.83 4.60 16.49
N LEU A 56 -6.44 5.65 15.74
CA LEU A 56 -5.30 6.48 16.07
C LEU A 56 -5.60 7.53 17.17
N LEU A 57 -6.87 7.92 17.35
CA LEU A 57 -7.28 8.96 18.29
C LEU A 57 -6.84 8.71 19.74
N PRO A 58 -6.96 7.49 20.30
CA PRO A 58 -6.47 7.23 21.66
C PRO A 58 -4.98 7.53 21.81
N PHE A 59 -4.13 7.25 20.83
CA PHE A 59 -2.70 7.56 20.97
C PHE A 59 -2.44 9.07 21.08
N ALA A 60 -3.20 9.89 20.36
CA ALA A 60 -3.08 11.35 20.40
C ALA A 60 -3.71 11.97 21.66
N LEU A 61 -4.76 11.36 22.20
CA LEU A 61 -5.53 11.86 23.34
C LEU A 61 -5.20 11.12 24.65
N SER A 62 -4.13 10.33 24.68
CA SER A 62 -3.76 9.46 25.80
C SER A 62 -3.76 10.15 27.17
N PRO A 63 -3.26 11.40 27.34
CA PRO A 63 -3.23 12.03 28.66
C PRO A 63 -4.62 12.34 29.20
N LEU A 64 -5.61 12.55 28.31
CA LEU A 64 -6.96 12.94 28.69
C LEU A 64 -7.77 11.74 29.18
N TYR A 65 -7.83 10.66 28.40
CA TYR A 65 -8.70 9.53 28.75
C TYR A 65 -8.07 8.52 29.71
N LEU A 66 -6.73 8.38 29.76
CA LEU A 66 -6.11 7.40 30.66
C LEU A 66 -6.31 7.76 32.13
N ASN A 67 -6.36 9.06 32.45
CA ASN A 67 -6.70 9.53 33.79
C ASN A 67 -8.14 9.17 34.17
N PHE A 68 -9.07 9.27 33.21
CA PHE A 68 -10.46 8.83 33.38
C PHE A 68 -10.58 7.31 33.54
N LEU A 69 -9.87 6.52 32.73
CA LEU A 69 -9.88 5.06 32.80
C LEU A 69 -9.25 4.54 34.10
N ARG A 70 -8.12 5.12 34.53
CA ARG A 70 -7.43 4.75 35.77
C ARG A 70 -8.29 4.98 37.01
N SER A 71 -9.05 6.08 37.05
CA SER A 71 -9.92 6.41 38.19
C SER A 71 -11.18 5.54 38.29
N ARG A 72 -11.55 4.83 37.22
CA ARG A 72 -12.81 4.07 37.12
C ARG A 72 -12.64 2.54 37.08
N SER A 73 -11.45 2.01 36.80
CA SER A 73 -11.27 0.58 36.46
C SER A 73 -10.02 -0.07 37.03
N VAL A 74 -10.03 -0.31 38.35
CA VAL A 74 -8.93 -1.01 39.05
C VAL A 74 -8.70 -2.42 38.48
N ASP A 75 -9.78 -3.14 38.16
CA ASP A 75 -9.71 -4.52 37.63
C ASP A 75 -9.08 -4.59 36.23
N LEU A 76 -9.39 -3.61 35.37
CA LEU A 76 -8.76 -3.51 34.04
C LEU A 76 -7.26 -3.27 34.17
N HIS A 77 -6.86 -2.41 35.12
CA HIS A 77 -5.45 -2.14 35.38
C HIS A 77 -4.72 -3.36 35.95
N PHE A 78 -5.38 -4.21 36.73
CA PHE A 78 -4.82 -5.46 37.21
C PHE A 78 -4.64 -6.46 36.08
N TRP A 79 -5.70 -6.69 35.27
CA TRP A 79 -5.68 -7.63 34.16
C TRP A 79 -4.61 -7.29 33.11
N MET A 80 -4.46 -6.01 32.75
CA MET A 80 -3.42 -5.54 31.82
C MET A 80 -1.99 -5.75 32.31
N ARG A 81 -1.77 -5.78 33.63
CA ARG A 81 -0.45 -6.06 34.19
C ARG A 81 -0.09 -7.54 34.12
N GLY A 82 -1.07 -8.40 33.81
CA GLY A 82 -0.86 -9.83 33.59
C GLY A 82 0.17 -10.10 32.50
N GLU A 83 1.16 -10.92 32.83
CA GLU A 83 2.26 -11.24 31.93
C GLU A 83 1.78 -11.93 30.65
N LEU A 84 0.81 -12.85 30.78
CA LEU A 84 0.18 -13.54 29.64
C LEU A 84 -0.47 -12.57 28.65
N TYR A 85 -1.15 -11.53 29.14
CA TYR A 85 -1.78 -10.52 28.28
C TYR A 85 -0.73 -9.80 27.42
N LYS A 86 0.35 -9.32 28.05
CA LYS A 86 1.44 -8.61 27.38
C LYS A 86 2.13 -9.49 26.34
N GLN A 87 2.37 -10.76 26.68
CA GLN A 87 3.02 -11.71 25.77
C GLN A 87 2.14 -12.02 24.55
N ILE A 88 0.86 -12.37 24.76
CA ILE A 88 -0.04 -12.71 23.65
C ILE A 88 -0.20 -11.51 22.70
N THR A 89 -0.48 -10.33 23.24
CA THR A 89 -0.67 -9.12 22.43
C THR A 89 0.63 -8.66 21.77
N GLY A 90 1.77 -8.79 22.46
CA GLY A 90 3.10 -8.46 21.95
C GLY A 90 3.56 -9.37 20.82
N PHE A 91 3.47 -10.69 21.00
CA PHE A 91 3.83 -11.66 19.96
C PHE A 91 2.87 -11.61 18.77
N SER A 92 1.58 -11.38 19.01
CA SER A 92 0.61 -11.17 17.92
C SER A 92 0.97 -9.91 17.13
N SER A 93 1.38 -8.83 17.79
CA SER A 93 1.82 -7.60 17.12
C SER A 93 3.09 -7.84 16.31
N LEU A 94 4.06 -8.55 16.90
CA LEU A 94 5.28 -8.93 16.21
C LEU A 94 5.00 -9.77 14.97
N PHE A 95 4.09 -10.74 15.05
CA PHE A 95 3.66 -11.53 13.90
C PHE A 95 3.13 -10.65 12.76
N PHE A 96 2.25 -9.69 13.07
CA PHE A 96 1.75 -8.75 12.06
C PHE A 96 2.86 -7.88 11.48
N VAL A 97 3.78 -7.35 12.30
CA VAL A 97 4.95 -6.60 11.80
C VAL A 97 5.79 -7.45 10.85
N LEU A 98 6.06 -8.72 11.19
CA LEU A 98 6.80 -9.62 10.32
C LEU A 98 6.05 -9.86 8.99
N LEU A 99 4.74 -10.04 9.05
CA LEU A 99 3.89 -10.17 7.86
C LEU A 99 3.97 -8.93 6.96
N GLU A 100 3.96 -7.73 7.54
CA GLU A 100 4.14 -6.46 6.83
C GLU A 100 5.49 -6.39 6.11
N LEU A 101 6.56 -6.85 6.77
CA LEU A 101 7.91 -6.88 6.20
C LEU A 101 8.03 -7.85 5.03
N VAL A 102 7.29 -8.97 5.04
CA VAL A 102 7.30 -9.94 3.93
C VAL A 102 6.91 -9.25 2.62
N LEU A 103 5.96 -8.30 2.63
CA LEU A 103 5.63 -7.55 1.41
C LEU A 103 6.81 -6.72 0.90
N THR A 104 7.52 -6.06 1.82
CA THR A 104 8.71 -5.25 1.50
C THR A 104 9.82 -6.15 0.94
N ALA A 105 10.12 -7.26 1.61
CA ALA A 105 11.08 -8.26 1.17
C ALA A 105 10.70 -8.86 -0.19
N ARG A 106 9.42 -9.12 -0.44
CA ARG A 106 8.95 -9.63 -1.74
C ARG A 106 9.08 -8.60 -2.86
N LYS A 107 8.75 -7.33 -2.59
CA LYS A 107 8.78 -6.26 -3.59
C LYS A 107 10.21 -5.84 -3.96
N ARG A 108 11.10 -5.79 -2.97
CA ARG A 108 12.48 -5.29 -3.11
C ARG A 108 13.54 -6.40 -3.18
N GLY A 109 13.24 -7.60 -2.68
CA GLY A 109 14.16 -8.75 -2.68
C GLY A 109 14.42 -9.37 -4.05
N ARG A 110 13.80 -8.85 -5.13
CA ARG A 110 14.17 -9.25 -6.51
C ARG A 110 15.61 -8.89 -6.86
N THR A 111 16.16 -7.85 -6.24
CA THR A 111 17.56 -7.42 -6.44
C THR A 111 18.49 -8.00 -5.38
N TRP A 112 17.99 -8.78 -4.41
CA TRP A 112 18.82 -9.40 -3.39
C TRP A 112 19.50 -10.66 -3.93
N PRO A 113 20.72 -10.99 -3.45
CA PRO A 113 21.44 -12.18 -3.86
C PRO A 113 20.65 -13.47 -3.53
N MET A 114 19.92 -13.48 -2.41
CA MET A 114 19.00 -14.56 -2.06
C MET A 114 17.57 -14.20 -2.50
N ARG A 115 17.12 -14.80 -3.61
CA ARG A 115 15.77 -14.55 -4.14
C ARG A 115 14.71 -15.28 -3.32
N LEU A 116 14.01 -14.55 -2.45
CA LEU A 116 12.81 -15.03 -1.77
C LEU A 116 11.65 -15.17 -2.78
N LYS A 117 11.33 -16.42 -3.16
CA LYS A 117 10.13 -16.74 -3.94
C LYS A 117 8.92 -16.82 -3.02
N VAL A 118 8.26 -15.70 -2.82
CA VAL A 118 7.00 -15.65 -2.05
C VAL A 118 5.80 -15.82 -3.00
N PRO A 119 4.99 -16.89 -2.86
CA PRO A 119 3.88 -17.20 -3.77
C PRO A 119 2.74 -16.18 -3.67
N GLY A 120 1.82 -16.21 -4.64
CA GLY A 120 0.63 -15.33 -4.68
C GLY A 120 0.81 -14.06 -5.53
N SER A 121 -0.31 -13.38 -5.81
CA SER A 121 -0.33 -12.20 -6.69
C SER A 121 0.08 -10.92 -5.93
N ILE A 122 0.65 -9.94 -6.63
CA ILE A 122 0.96 -8.62 -6.01
C ILE A 122 -0.29 -7.91 -5.49
N ARG A 123 -1.44 -8.16 -6.11
CA ARG A 123 -2.74 -7.65 -5.68
C ARG A 123 -3.13 -8.22 -4.32
N LEU A 124 -2.99 -9.54 -4.13
CA LEU A 124 -3.26 -10.20 -2.85
C LEU A 124 -2.38 -9.64 -1.74
N TRP A 125 -1.06 -9.60 -1.95
CA TRP A 125 -0.11 -9.10 -0.95
C TRP A 125 -0.40 -7.66 -0.55
N ARG A 126 -0.74 -6.79 -1.50
CA ARG A 126 -1.14 -5.41 -1.20
C ARG A 126 -2.37 -5.36 -0.31
N ASN A 127 -3.38 -6.20 -0.57
CA ASN A 127 -4.57 -6.24 0.30
C ASN A 127 -4.20 -6.74 1.70
N VAL A 128 -3.40 -7.81 1.78
CA VAL A 128 -2.90 -8.33 3.06
C VAL A 128 -2.26 -7.19 3.84
N HIS A 129 -1.26 -6.49 3.28
CA HIS A 129 -0.60 -5.32 3.89
C HIS A 129 -1.56 -4.22 4.37
N ILE A 130 -2.60 -3.90 3.60
CA ILE A 130 -3.60 -2.91 4.04
C ILE A 130 -4.38 -3.43 5.26
N PHE A 131 -4.92 -4.64 5.18
CA PHE A 131 -5.75 -5.19 6.25
C PHE A 131 -4.94 -5.55 7.50
N SER A 132 -3.74 -6.12 7.34
CA SER A 132 -2.81 -6.39 8.44
C SER A 132 -2.32 -5.09 9.07
N GLY A 133 -2.16 -4.01 8.31
CA GLY A 133 -1.79 -2.71 8.85
C GLY A 133 -2.86 -2.16 9.77
N VAL A 134 -4.14 -2.21 9.35
CA VAL A 134 -5.26 -1.80 10.22
C VAL A 134 -5.37 -2.71 11.45
N ALA A 135 -5.23 -4.02 11.28
CA ALA A 135 -5.26 -4.97 12.39
C ALA A 135 -4.11 -4.71 13.39
N LEU A 136 -2.91 -4.42 12.90
CA LEU A 136 -1.75 -4.07 13.72
C LEU A 136 -2.00 -2.81 14.54
N VAL A 137 -2.61 -1.77 13.96
CA VAL A 137 -2.99 -0.55 14.72
C VAL A 137 -3.94 -0.88 15.86
N GLY A 138 -4.98 -1.66 15.59
CA GLY A 138 -5.92 -2.11 16.63
C GLY A 138 -5.25 -2.95 17.70
N LEU A 139 -4.34 -3.84 17.32
CA LEU A 139 -3.66 -4.73 18.24
C LEU A 139 -2.60 -3.99 19.09
N VAL A 140 -1.88 -3.03 18.52
CA VAL A 140 -0.97 -2.14 19.27
C VAL A 140 -1.78 -1.26 20.23
N LEU A 141 -2.97 -0.80 19.81
CA LEU A 141 -3.88 -0.08 20.70
C LEU A 141 -4.29 -0.96 21.87
N ILE A 142 -4.62 -2.23 21.66
CA ILE A 142 -4.91 -3.17 22.74
C ILE A 142 -3.65 -3.36 23.60
N HIS A 143 -2.52 -3.76 23.02
CA HIS A 143 -1.25 -4.04 23.70
C HIS A 143 -0.82 -2.91 24.64
N THR A 144 -1.02 -1.66 24.23
CA THR A 144 -0.57 -0.46 24.98
C THR A 144 -1.71 0.24 25.74
N LEU A 145 -2.97 -0.08 25.46
CA LEU A 145 -4.15 0.78 25.70
C LEU A 145 -3.95 2.24 25.30
N GLY A 146 -3.10 2.52 24.32
CA GLY A 146 -2.72 3.87 23.93
C GLY A 146 -1.91 4.63 25.00
N SER A 147 -1.39 3.94 26.02
CA SER A 147 -0.50 4.53 27.01
C SER A 147 0.85 4.87 26.39
N THR A 148 1.02 6.15 26.06
CA THR A 148 2.28 6.67 25.50
C THR A 148 3.39 6.69 26.56
N GLY A 149 3.11 6.87 27.85
CA GLY A 149 4.16 7.02 28.87
C GLY A 149 5.07 8.24 28.61
N LEU A 150 6.20 8.35 29.34
CA LEU A 150 7.16 9.47 29.20
C LEU A 150 8.56 9.02 28.75
N ASN A 151 8.74 7.73 28.44
CA ASN A 151 10.04 7.10 28.22
C ASN A 151 10.19 6.60 26.77
N PHE A 152 11.13 5.69 26.52
CA PHE A 152 11.35 5.05 25.21
C PHE A 152 10.06 4.55 24.52
N ASN A 153 9.12 3.98 25.29
CA ASN A 153 7.83 3.51 24.77
C ASN A 153 6.99 4.65 24.15
N ALA A 154 7.11 5.88 24.66
CA ALA A 154 6.42 7.05 24.11
C ALA A 154 6.93 7.39 22.73
N LEU A 155 8.26 7.50 22.61
CA LEU A 155 8.91 7.76 21.35
C LEU A 155 8.60 6.64 20.34
N PHE A 156 8.64 5.39 20.80
CA PHE A 156 8.35 4.25 19.94
C PHE A 156 6.92 4.27 19.41
N LEU A 157 5.95 4.61 20.27
CA LEU A 157 4.55 4.71 19.88
C LEU A 157 4.28 5.91 18.94
N TRP A 158 4.97 7.04 19.13
CA TRP A 158 4.92 8.17 18.21
C TRP A 158 5.52 7.85 16.84
N VAL A 159 6.59 7.06 16.79
CA VAL A 159 7.15 6.57 15.53
C VAL A 159 6.17 5.64 14.83
N PHE A 160 5.53 4.70 15.56
CA PHE A 160 4.47 3.86 15.03
C PHE A 160 3.27 4.68 14.51
N PHE A 161 2.87 5.70 15.25
CA PHE A 161 1.84 6.66 14.83
C PHE A 161 2.24 7.35 13.52
N GLY A 162 3.49 7.83 13.41
CA GLY A 162 4.03 8.43 12.20
C GLY A 162 4.06 7.47 11.00
N VAL A 163 4.46 6.21 11.20
CA VAL A 163 4.39 5.15 10.17
C VAL A 163 2.96 5.00 9.66
N THR A 164 1.99 4.92 10.58
CA THR A 164 0.57 4.75 10.24
C THR A 164 0.01 5.98 9.53
N LEU A 165 0.32 7.18 10.04
CA LEU A 165 -0.14 8.45 9.46
C LEU A 165 0.42 8.65 8.05
N THR A 166 1.70 8.37 7.82
CA THR A 166 2.29 8.50 6.48
C THR A 166 1.69 7.50 5.48
N ALA A 167 1.34 6.29 5.91
CA ALA A 167 0.59 5.35 5.07
C ALA A 167 -0.80 5.89 4.72
N LEU A 168 -1.51 6.40 5.73
CA LEU A 168 -2.85 6.95 5.60
C LEU A 168 -2.87 8.15 4.64
N MET A 169 -1.98 9.12 4.86
CA MET A 169 -1.85 10.32 4.03
C MET A 169 -1.46 9.98 2.59
N GLY A 170 -0.59 8.99 2.39
CA GLY A 170 -0.24 8.50 1.06
C GLY A 170 -1.45 7.96 0.31
N VAL A 171 -2.28 7.16 0.99
CA VAL A 171 -3.53 6.63 0.42
C VAL A 171 -4.52 7.74 0.12
N VAL A 172 -4.83 8.60 1.10
CA VAL A 172 -5.80 9.70 0.97
C VAL A 172 -5.40 10.66 -0.16
N ALA A 173 -4.13 11.05 -0.22
CA ALA A 173 -3.62 11.94 -1.26
C ALA A 173 -3.76 11.32 -2.66
N GLU A 174 -3.39 10.04 -2.81
CA GLU A 174 -3.52 9.34 -4.10
C GLU A 174 -5.00 9.23 -4.51
N THR A 175 -5.88 8.82 -3.59
CA THR A 175 -7.30 8.65 -3.86
C THR A 175 -8.03 9.96 -4.13
N GLY A 176 -7.74 11.01 -3.35
CA GLY A 176 -8.40 12.31 -3.50
C GLY A 176 -8.09 12.98 -4.84
N ILE A 177 -6.85 12.81 -5.33
CA ILE A 177 -6.46 13.34 -6.63
C ILE A 177 -7.02 12.47 -7.76
N LEU A 178 -7.02 11.15 -7.61
CA LEU A 178 -7.61 10.23 -8.60
C LEU A 178 -9.10 10.47 -8.79
N GLU A 179 -9.84 10.79 -7.73
CA GLU A 179 -11.28 11.05 -7.79
C GLU A 179 -11.61 12.49 -8.22
N SER A 180 -10.67 13.43 -8.11
CA SER A 180 -10.88 14.79 -8.56
C SER A 180 -11.20 14.83 -10.06
N SER A 181 -12.30 15.50 -10.41
CA SER A 181 -12.70 15.82 -11.79
C SER A 181 -11.76 16.80 -12.47
N ARG A 182 -10.87 17.46 -11.71
CA ARG A 182 -9.89 18.40 -12.24
C ARG A 182 -8.71 17.65 -12.86
N SER A 183 -8.40 17.99 -14.11
CA SER A 183 -7.20 17.53 -14.82
C SER A 183 -5.97 18.43 -14.57
N TYR A 184 -6.22 19.67 -14.10
CA TYR A 184 -5.23 20.71 -13.84
C TYR A 184 -5.29 21.18 -12.38
N PHE A 185 -4.12 21.24 -11.73
CA PHE A 185 -3.97 21.59 -10.31
C PHE A 185 -3.16 22.87 -10.07
N GLY A 186 -2.99 23.71 -11.10
CA GLY A 186 -2.24 24.97 -10.99
C GLY A 186 -0.77 24.87 -11.40
N ARG A 187 -0.03 25.93 -11.08
CA ARG A 187 1.43 26.03 -11.17
C ARG A 187 1.97 26.23 -9.77
N TRP A 188 2.91 25.37 -9.35
CA TRP A 188 3.67 25.62 -8.13
C TRP A 188 4.64 26.79 -8.38
N PRO A 189 4.78 27.79 -7.50
CA PRO A 189 5.83 28.79 -7.62
C PRO A 189 7.20 28.13 -7.77
N GLY A 190 7.90 28.45 -8.86
CA GLY A 190 9.21 27.86 -9.22
C GLY A 190 9.19 26.75 -10.27
N LEU A 191 8.03 26.20 -10.66
CA LEU A 191 7.93 25.21 -11.75
C LEU A 191 7.41 25.83 -13.06
N SER A 192 8.20 25.73 -14.12
CA SER A 192 7.84 26.25 -15.46
C SER A 192 6.68 25.48 -16.12
N ARG A 193 6.42 24.24 -15.67
CA ARG A 193 5.41 23.34 -16.25
C ARG A 193 4.13 23.28 -15.40
N PRO A 194 2.94 23.25 -16.03
CA PRO A 194 1.68 23.09 -15.30
C PRO A 194 1.61 21.75 -14.56
N LEU A 195 1.08 21.74 -13.33
CA LEU A 195 0.82 20.49 -12.61
C LEU A 195 -0.44 19.82 -13.17
N THR A 196 -0.21 18.78 -13.95
CA THR A 196 -1.25 17.85 -14.37
C THR A 196 -1.33 16.67 -13.40
N LYS A 197 -2.47 15.97 -13.43
CA LYS A 197 -2.80 14.86 -12.52
C LYS A 197 -1.70 13.79 -12.41
N GLY A 198 -1.09 13.40 -13.53
CA GLY A 198 -0.06 12.35 -13.57
C GLY A 198 1.24 12.69 -12.82
N PRO A 199 1.95 13.78 -13.19
CA PRO A 199 3.11 14.26 -12.46
C PRO A 199 2.86 14.50 -10.96
N LEU A 200 1.69 15.06 -10.61
CA LEU A 200 1.31 15.31 -9.22
C LEU A 200 1.21 14.01 -8.41
N ILE A 201 0.49 13.00 -8.92
CA ILE A 201 0.35 11.70 -8.26
C ILE A 201 1.73 11.05 -8.06
N ARG A 202 2.61 11.11 -9.08
CA ARG A 202 3.96 10.54 -8.96
C ARG A 202 4.79 11.25 -7.90
N GLY A 203 4.74 12.58 -7.84
CA GLY A 203 5.44 13.38 -6.84
C GLY A 203 4.96 13.06 -5.42
N LEU A 204 3.65 13.07 -5.19
CA LEU A 204 3.08 12.74 -3.88
C LEU A 204 3.37 11.29 -3.48
N ARG A 205 3.22 10.34 -4.41
CA ARG A 205 3.57 8.95 -4.14
C ARG A 205 5.05 8.83 -3.75
N SER A 206 5.94 9.54 -4.45
CA SER A 206 7.38 9.53 -4.12
C SER A 206 7.63 10.07 -2.70
N LEU A 207 7.03 11.21 -2.36
CA LEU A 207 7.16 11.84 -1.05
C LEU A 207 6.66 10.90 0.07
N TRP A 208 5.39 10.49 0.01
CA TRP A 208 4.77 9.68 1.06
C TRP A 208 5.41 8.29 1.18
N LEU A 209 5.74 7.66 0.05
CA LEU A 209 6.41 6.35 0.08
C LEU A 209 7.81 6.46 0.70
N THR A 210 8.57 7.50 0.38
CA THR A 210 9.92 7.69 0.93
C THR A 210 9.86 7.94 2.43
N SER A 211 8.98 8.85 2.87
CA SER A 211 8.77 9.12 4.30
C SER A 211 8.31 7.88 5.06
N HIS A 212 7.37 7.11 4.49
CA HIS A 212 6.88 5.89 5.11
C HIS A 212 7.99 4.84 5.27
N ILE A 213 8.82 4.62 4.23
CA ILE A 213 9.94 3.67 4.30
C ILE A 213 10.97 4.09 5.36
N PHE A 214 11.29 5.38 5.42
CA PHE A 214 12.20 5.92 6.44
C PHE A 214 11.67 5.64 7.85
N LEU A 215 10.41 5.98 8.12
CA LEU A 215 9.78 5.75 9.42
C LEU A 215 9.65 4.26 9.76
N VAL A 216 9.33 3.40 8.79
CA VAL A 216 9.30 1.94 9.00
C VAL A 216 10.68 1.42 9.38
N SER A 217 11.74 1.93 8.74
CA SER A 217 13.12 1.52 9.07
C SER A 217 13.49 1.92 10.50
N LEU A 218 13.14 3.15 10.92
CA LEU A 218 13.31 3.61 12.29
C LEU A 218 12.49 2.77 13.28
N PHE A 219 11.22 2.49 12.96
CA PHE A 219 10.34 1.65 13.76
C PHE A 219 10.94 0.26 13.99
N MET A 220 11.55 -0.35 12.96
CA MET A 220 12.17 -1.67 13.09
C MET A 220 13.34 -1.69 14.07
N VAL A 221 14.20 -0.67 14.04
CA VAL A 221 15.32 -0.55 14.99
C VAL A 221 14.78 -0.41 16.41
N MET A 222 13.78 0.45 16.60
CA MET A 222 13.16 0.66 17.91
C MET A 222 12.42 -0.59 18.41
N LEU A 223 11.79 -1.38 17.53
CA LEU A 223 11.12 -2.63 17.90
C LEU A 223 12.12 -3.65 18.45
N VAL A 224 13.28 -3.81 17.82
CA VAL A 224 14.32 -4.71 18.32
C VAL A 224 14.79 -4.26 19.70
N ILE A 225 15.06 -2.96 19.89
CA ILE A 225 15.43 -2.40 21.19
C ILE A 225 14.32 -2.63 22.22
N HIS A 226 13.06 -2.41 21.85
CA HIS A 226 11.91 -2.64 22.73
C HIS A 226 11.85 -4.08 23.23
N ILE A 227 12.01 -5.06 22.33
CA ILE A 227 12.03 -6.48 22.67
C ILE A 227 13.21 -6.79 23.61
N LEU A 228 14.40 -6.25 23.33
CA LEU A 228 15.56 -6.46 24.19
C LEU A 228 15.35 -5.90 25.60
N LEU A 229 14.82 -4.67 25.70
CA LEU A 229 14.51 -4.06 26.99
C LEU A 229 13.45 -4.85 27.76
N ALA A 230 12.39 -5.32 27.08
CA ALA A 230 11.31 -6.06 27.70
C ALA A 230 11.73 -7.42 28.30
N TYR A 231 12.71 -8.09 27.69
CA TYR A 231 13.12 -9.44 28.09
C TYR A 231 14.45 -9.51 28.85
N TYR A 232 15.37 -8.55 28.66
CA TYR A 232 16.73 -8.62 29.23
C TYR A 232 17.03 -7.53 30.27
N TYR A 233 16.24 -6.47 30.35
CA TYR A 233 16.51 -5.32 31.23
C TYR A 233 15.27 -4.89 32.04
N GLN A 234 14.58 -5.86 32.65
CA GLN A 234 13.41 -5.61 33.50
C GLN A 234 13.72 -4.76 34.73
#